data_AF-A0A0R0B0Y0-F1
#
_entry.id   AF-A0A0R0B0Y0-F1
#
_cell.length_a   1.000
_cell.length_b   1.000
_cell.length_c   1.000
_cell.angle_alpha   90.00
_cell.angle_beta   90.00
_cell.angle_gamma   90.00
#
_symmetry.space_group_name_H-M   'P 1'
#
loop_
_entity.id
_entity.type
_entity.pdbx_description
1 polymer ?
#
loop_
_entity_poly.entity_id
_entity_poly.type
_entity_poly.pdbx_seq_one_letter_code
_entity_poly.pdbx_strand_id
1 'polypeptide(L)'
;MYRFMSRFISYRSYYLWRARYRYYTRHLDRWSLLSASCLAGVVLVLWYYARVVGLPPPRVHPDAVAVRVESISREAIHRIVLVRHGNGRGGEPFATPEEVRDGTLRTMRVRQVLQSEVVWRLKAHLLADIAEYIDATGGCFPYDCNRVLHHLELLHRAEAENRAITLGLQAILEVPLDRMPDLSGGERLRVRSAWSDGFGDTHDQLWLLGELQGMHARMMLEYPHRAAAPWLARVLHGDALEPPLLW
;
A
#
# COMPACT_ATOMS: atom_id res chain seq x y z
N MET A 1 -37.88 45.00 -6.27
CA MET A 1 -36.80 44.21 -6.92
C MET A 1 -35.68 45.05 -7.53
N TYR A 2 -35.92 46.13 -8.29
CA TYR A 2 -34.82 46.96 -8.82
C TYR A 2 -33.92 47.57 -7.73
N ARG A 3 -34.49 47.95 -6.59
CA ARG A 3 -33.77 48.54 -5.44
C ARG A 3 -32.66 47.63 -4.86
N PHE A 4 -32.69 46.33 -5.12
CA PHE A 4 -31.64 45.38 -4.75
C PHE A 4 -30.54 45.28 -5.82
N MET A 5 -30.90 45.38 -7.10
CA MET A 5 -29.97 45.32 -8.24
C MET A 5 -29.41 46.68 -8.69
N SER A 6 -29.89 47.78 -8.11
CA SER A 6 -29.48 49.15 -8.50
C SER A 6 -28.01 49.45 -8.25
N ARG A 7 -27.32 48.64 -7.43
CA ARG A 7 -25.86 48.71 -7.24
C ARG A 7 -25.07 48.12 -8.42
N PHE A 8 -25.67 47.23 -9.21
CA PHE A 8 -24.96 46.47 -10.25
C PHE A 8 -25.39 46.86 -11.67
N ILE A 9 -26.63 47.32 -11.86
CA ILE A 9 -27.20 47.56 -13.18
C ILE A 9 -28.03 48.85 -13.17
N SER A 10 -27.89 49.67 -14.21
CA SER A 10 -28.67 50.89 -14.38
C SER A 10 -30.16 50.61 -14.65
N TYR A 11 -31.03 51.57 -14.34
CA TYR A 11 -32.48 51.39 -14.38
C TYR A 11 -32.98 50.92 -15.76
N ARG A 12 -32.50 51.57 -16.82
CA ARG A 12 -32.84 51.23 -18.20
C ARG A 12 -32.39 49.81 -18.56
N SER A 13 -31.17 49.44 -18.18
CA SER A 13 -30.61 48.12 -18.45
C SER A 13 -31.34 47.01 -17.69
N TYR A 14 -31.79 47.26 -16.46
CA TYR A 14 -32.56 46.29 -15.67
C TYR A 14 -33.91 45.96 -16.31
N TYR A 15 -34.66 46.98 -16.76
CA TYR A 15 -35.97 46.75 -17.37
C TYR A 15 -35.86 46.14 -18.77
N LEU A 16 -34.85 46.52 -19.56
CA LEU A 16 -34.56 45.85 -20.83
C LEU A 16 -34.14 44.38 -20.64
N TRP A 17 -33.29 44.11 -19.64
CA TRP A 17 -32.91 42.75 -19.28
C TRP A 17 -34.12 41.94 -18.84
N ARG A 18 -34.99 42.49 -17.98
CA ARG A 18 -36.21 41.83 -17.52
C ARG A 18 -37.20 41.56 -18.65
N ALA A 19 -37.33 42.48 -19.60
CA ALA A 19 -38.19 42.32 -20.78
C ALA A 19 -37.65 41.22 -21.69
N ARG A 20 -36.33 41.22 -21.99
CA ARG A 20 -35.68 40.14 -22.74
C ARG A 20 -35.80 38.80 -22.02
N TYR A 21 -35.52 38.76 -20.72
CA TYR A 21 -35.66 37.57 -19.89
C TYR A 21 -37.07 36.99 -20.01
N ARG A 22 -38.11 37.81 -19.80
CA ARG A 22 -39.51 37.37 -19.97
C ARG A 22 -39.83 36.91 -21.38
N TYR A 23 -39.27 37.54 -22.40
CA TYR A 23 -39.47 37.14 -23.80
C TYR A 23 -38.90 35.75 -24.06
N TYR A 24 -37.67 35.48 -23.64
CA TYR A 24 -37.03 34.16 -23.78
C TYR A 24 -37.69 33.09 -22.91
N THR A 25 -38.08 33.41 -21.68
CA THR A 25 -38.71 32.42 -20.78
C THR A 25 -40.16 32.12 -21.13
N ARG A 26 -40.82 32.94 -21.94
CA ARG A 26 -42.22 32.74 -22.36
C ARG A 26 -42.39 31.56 -23.32
N HIS A 27 -41.31 31.18 -24.01
CA HIS A 27 -41.27 30.06 -24.96
C HIS A 27 -40.54 28.83 -24.43
N LEU A 28 -40.13 28.83 -23.15
CA LEU A 28 -39.61 27.63 -22.50
C LEU A 28 -40.75 26.66 -22.24
N ASP A 29 -40.96 25.77 -23.21
CA ASP A 29 -41.89 24.65 -23.07
C ASP A 29 -41.32 23.60 -22.12
N ARG A 30 -42.18 22.90 -21.38
CA ARG A 30 -41.76 21.83 -20.45
C ARG A 30 -40.93 20.77 -21.18
N TRP A 31 -41.23 20.50 -22.45
CA TRP A 31 -40.46 19.60 -23.31
C TRP A 31 -39.02 20.08 -23.57
N SER A 32 -38.80 21.38 -23.72
CA SER A 32 -37.45 21.94 -23.91
C SER A 32 -36.59 21.82 -22.64
N LEU A 33 -37.21 21.99 -21.47
CA LEU A 33 -36.54 21.79 -20.18
C LEU A 33 -36.22 20.32 -19.93
N LEU A 34 -37.14 19.41 -20.28
CA LEU A 34 -37.00 17.97 -20.09
C LEU A 34 -35.95 17.37 -21.04
N SER A 35 -35.88 17.86 -22.28
CA SER A 35 -34.82 17.47 -23.22
C SER A 35 -33.45 18.02 -22.79
N ALA A 36 -33.38 19.26 -22.31
CA ALA A 36 -32.15 19.83 -21.78
C ALA A 36 -31.65 19.07 -20.53
N SER A 37 -32.54 18.68 -19.61
CA SER A 37 -32.16 17.89 -18.44
C SER A 37 -31.70 16.48 -18.82
N CYS A 38 -32.35 15.84 -19.80
CA CYS A 38 -31.92 14.56 -20.33
C CYS A 38 -30.52 14.63 -20.96
N LEU A 39 -30.27 15.64 -21.80
CA LEU A 39 -28.95 15.89 -22.39
C LEU A 39 -27.88 16.15 -21.32
N ALA A 40 -28.19 16.95 -20.30
CA ALA A 40 -27.27 17.17 -19.18
C ALA A 40 -26.97 15.86 -18.43
N GLY A 41 -27.97 14.99 -18.24
CA GLY A 41 -27.79 13.65 -17.68
C GLY A 41 -26.84 12.79 -18.51
N VAL A 42 -27.04 12.74 -19.84
CA VAL A 42 -26.16 11.98 -20.75
C VAL A 42 -24.73 12.52 -20.70
N VAL A 43 -24.54 13.84 -20.70
CA VAL A 43 -23.21 14.46 -20.61
C VAL A 43 -22.53 14.09 -19.28
N LEU A 44 -23.26 14.11 -18.16
CA LEU A 44 -22.74 13.69 -16.86
C LEU A 44 -22.34 12.21 -16.83
N VAL A 45 -23.14 11.33 -17.44
CA VAL A 45 -22.83 9.90 -17.55
C VAL A 45 -21.58 9.67 -18.39
N LEU A 46 -21.46 10.35 -19.55
CA LEU A 46 -20.27 10.27 -20.40
C LEU A 46 -19.03 10.83 -19.70
N TRP A 47 -19.17 11.94 -18.98
CA TRP A 47 -18.09 12.52 -18.18
C TRP A 47 -17.62 11.54 -17.09
N TYR A 48 -18.55 10.93 -16.36
CA TYR A 48 -18.25 9.91 -15.35
C TYR A 48 -17.59 8.68 -15.97
N TYR A 49 -18.12 8.17 -17.08
CA TYR A 49 -17.56 7.02 -17.79
C TYR A 49 -16.14 7.30 -18.28
N ALA A 50 -15.88 8.48 -18.86
CA ALA A 50 -14.54 8.89 -19.27
C ALA A 50 -13.56 8.95 -18.09
N ARG A 51 -14.03 9.33 -16.89
CA ARG A 51 -13.21 9.33 -15.67
C ARG A 51 -12.90 7.92 -15.18
N VAL A 52 -13.84 6.97 -15.28
CA VAL A 52 -13.62 5.56 -14.91
C VAL A 52 -12.65 4.88 -15.87
N VAL A 53 -12.84 5.06 -17.19
CA VAL A 53 -12.00 4.44 -18.23
C VAL A 53 -10.60 5.05 -18.28
N GLY A 54 -10.47 6.34 -17.94
CA GLY A 54 -9.18 7.03 -17.92
C GLY A 54 -8.32 6.74 -16.69
N LEU A 55 -8.72 5.83 -15.80
CA LEU A 55 -7.92 5.49 -14.63
C LEU A 55 -6.68 4.67 -15.04
N PRO A 56 -5.50 5.00 -14.48
CA PRO A 56 -4.31 4.22 -14.74
C PRO A 56 -4.50 2.78 -14.22
N PRO A 57 -4.15 1.76 -15.01
CA PRO A 57 -4.18 0.39 -14.52
C PRO A 57 -3.13 0.22 -13.40
N PRO A 58 -3.38 -0.67 -12.43
CA PRO A 58 -2.41 -0.94 -11.37
C PRO A 58 -1.09 -1.47 -11.97
N ARG A 59 0.04 -1.10 -11.36
CA ARG A 59 1.37 -1.57 -11.80
C ARG A 59 1.48 -3.09 -11.72
N VAL A 60 0.81 -3.69 -10.72
CA VAL A 60 0.73 -5.15 -10.58
C VAL A 60 -0.71 -5.56 -10.29
N HIS A 61 -1.22 -6.52 -11.07
CA HIS A 61 -2.57 -7.05 -10.86
C HIS A 61 -2.68 -7.77 -9.50
N PRO A 62 -3.75 -7.55 -8.71
CA PRO A 62 -3.88 -8.11 -7.36
C PRO A 62 -3.74 -9.63 -7.29
N ASP A 63 -4.30 -10.36 -8.26
CA ASP A 63 -4.16 -11.82 -8.33
C ASP A 63 -2.70 -12.26 -8.58
N ALA A 64 -1.97 -11.50 -9.40
CA ALA A 64 -0.55 -11.77 -9.65
C ALA A 64 0.30 -11.47 -8.39
N VAL A 65 -0.09 -10.46 -7.60
CA VAL A 65 0.53 -10.19 -6.29
C VAL A 65 0.30 -11.37 -5.35
N ALA A 66 -0.93 -11.86 -5.23
CA ALA A 66 -1.29 -12.95 -4.33
C ALA A 66 -0.45 -14.21 -4.60
N VAL A 67 -0.33 -14.60 -5.88
CA VAL A 67 0.51 -15.74 -6.29
C VAL A 67 1.98 -15.51 -5.97
N ARG A 68 2.51 -14.30 -6.18
CA ARG A 68 3.91 -13.98 -5.88
C ARG A 68 4.18 -14.04 -4.38
N VAL A 69 3.31 -13.46 -3.56
CA VAL A 69 3.46 -13.47 -2.10
C VAL A 69 3.41 -14.90 -1.55
N GLU A 70 2.50 -15.74 -2.06
CA GLU A 70 2.43 -17.16 -1.71
C GLU A 70 3.69 -17.94 -2.15
N SER A 71 4.28 -17.62 -3.30
CA SER A 71 5.53 -18.25 -3.71
C SER A 71 6.69 -17.83 -2.81
N ILE A 72 6.75 -16.56 -2.42
CA ILE A 72 7.78 -16.01 -1.52
C ILE A 72 7.66 -16.63 -0.13
N SER A 73 6.44 -16.74 0.41
CA SER A 73 6.18 -17.35 1.72
C SER A 73 6.61 -18.81 1.74
N ARG A 74 6.23 -19.58 0.71
CA ARG A 74 6.62 -20.99 0.59
C ARG A 74 8.13 -21.18 0.49
N GLU A 75 8.80 -20.36 -0.32
CA GLU A 75 10.26 -20.41 -0.46
C GLU A 75 10.96 -20.07 0.86
N ALA A 76 10.50 -19.04 1.57
CA ALA A 76 11.06 -18.66 2.86
C ALA A 76 10.88 -19.77 3.91
N ILE A 77 9.67 -20.33 4.03
CA ILE A 77 9.37 -21.46 4.93
C ILE A 77 10.23 -22.67 4.55
N HIS A 78 10.35 -22.98 3.26
CA HIS A 78 11.16 -24.09 2.79
C HIS A 78 12.63 -23.92 3.22
N ARG A 79 13.22 -22.73 3.04
CA ARG A 79 14.59 -22.47 3.49
C ARG A 79 14.74 -22.56 5.01
N ILE A 80 13.79 -22.05 5.79
CA ILE A 80 13.81 -22.18 7.26
C ILE A 80 13.85 -23.66 7.66
N VAL A 81 13.02 -24.48 7.03
CA VAL A 81 12.99 -25.94 7.26
C VAL A 81 14.34 -26.56 6.88
N LEU A 82 14.93 -26.18 5.75
CA LEU A 82 16.25 -26.66 5.33
C LEU A 82 17.37 -26.27 6.31
N VAL A 83 17.33 -25.08 6.91
CA VAL A 83 18.32 -24.72 7.95
C VAL A 83 18.19 -25.63 9.17
N ARG A 84 16.96 -25.86 9.63
CA ARG A 84 16.67 -26.68 10.83
C ARG A 84 17.02 -28.16 10.65
N HIS A 85 16.86 -28.69 9.44
CA HIS A 85 17.07 -30.13 9.16
C HIS A 85 18.39 -30.42 8.43
N GLY A 86 19.17 -29.38 8.12
CA GLY A 86 20.18 -29.45 7.09
C GLY A 86 21.54 -30.02 7.47
N ASN A 87 21.85 -30.31 8.75
CA ASN A 87 23.16 -30.89 9.17
C ASN A 87 23.30 -31.30 10.65
N GLY A 88 22.24 -31.61 11.41
CA GLY A 88 22.45 -31.95 12.83
C GLY A 88 21.28 -32.59 13.56
N ARG A 89 21.60 -33.32 14.63
CA ARG A 89 20.64 -33.75 15.65
C ARG A 89 20.07 -32.49 16.30
N GLY A 90 18.75 -32.41 16.40
CA GLY A 90 18.07 -31.19 16.84
C GLY A 90 18.60 -30.67 18.18
N GLY A 91 19.05 -29.42 18.21
CA GLY A 91 19.46 -28.72 19.43
C GLY A 91 20.94 -28.81 19.82
N GLU A 92 21.75 -29.69 19.21
CA GLU A 92 23.19 -29.77 19.53
C GLU A 92 23.95 -28.52 19.02
N PRO A 93 24.81 -27.88 19.84
CA PRO A 93 25.66 -26.78 19.40
C PRO A 93 26.66 -27.23 18.33
N PHE A 94 26.98 -26.35 17.39
CA PHE A 94 28.04 -26.61 16.40
C PHE A 94 29.40 -26.76 17.08
N ALA A 95 30.17 -27.76 16.64
CA ALA A 95 31.45 -28.12 17.25
C ALA A 95 32.65 -27.55 16.49
N THR A 96 32.48 -27.25 15.20
CA THR A 96 33.56 -26.78 14.32
C THR A 96 33.29 -25.38 13.78
N PRO A 97 34.35 -24.58 13.50
CA PRO A 97 34.19 -23.26 12.90
C PRO A 97 33.57 -23.31 11.49
N GLU A 98 33.77 -24.41 10.76
CA GLU A 98 33.15 -24.66 9.45
C GLU A 98 31.64 -24.82 9.56
N GLU A 99 31.16 -25.61 10.54
CA GLU A 99 29.74 -25.78 10.82
C GLU A 99 29.06 -24.45 11.19
N VAL A 100 29.71 -23.63 12.01
CA VAL A 100 29.21 -22.30 12.38
C VAL A 100 29.12 -21.39 11.16
N ARG A 101 30.14 -21.39 10.30
CA ARG A 101 30.15 -20.58 9.07
C ARG A 101 29.03 -21.01 8.12
N ASP A 102 28.87 -22.32 7.91
CA ASP A 102 27.81 -22.88 7.05
C ASP A 102 26.42 -22.65 7.64
N GLY A 103 26.27 -22.76 8.95
CA GLY A 103 25.05 -22.40 9.67
C GLY A 103 24.71 -20.92 9.47
N THR A 104 25.69 -20.04 9.66
CA THR A 104 25.54 -18.59 9.47
C THR A 104 25.14 -18.24 8.05
N LEU A 105 25.81 -18.81 7.04
CA LEU A 105 25.47 -18.59 5.64
C LEU A 105 24.05 -19.07 5.29
N ARG A 106 23.63 -20.23 5.80
CA ARG A 106 22.27 -20.75 5.60
C ARG A 106 21.23 -19.83 6.25
N THR A 107 21.48 -19.40 7.48
CA THR A 107 20.64 -18.48 8.24
C THR A 107 20.52 -17.10 7.57
N MET A 108 21.59 -16.59 6.96
CA MET A 108 21.54 -15.37 6.16
C MET A 108 20.78 -15.56 4.83
N ARG A 109 20.94 -16.70 4.15
CA ARG A 109 20.22 -17.01 2.89
C ARG A 109 18.70 -17.08 3.05
N VAL A 110 18.20 -17.43 4.24
CA VAL A 110 16.77 -17.34 4.56
C VAL A 110 16.30 -15.89 4.46
N ARG A 111 16.99 -14.98 5.15
CA ARG A 111 16.66 -13.54 5.19
C ARG A 111 16.82 -12.85 3.83
N GLN A 112 17.78 -13.31 3.03
CA GLN A 112 18.00 -12.81 1.67
C GLN A 112 16.81 -13.06 0.72
N VAL A 113 15.91 -14.03 1.00
CA VAL A 113 14.69 -14.22 0.20
C VAL A 113 13.87 -12.94 0.16
N LEU A 114 13.69 -12.31 1.33
CA LEU A 114 12.90 -11.09 1.52
C LEU A 114 13.65 -9.81 1.12
N GLN A 115 14.98 -9.91 0.97
CA GLN A 115 15.83 -8.82 0.48
C GLN A 115 16.13 -8.92 -1.02
N SER A 116 15.54 -9.90 -1.72
CA SER A 116 15.75 -10.05 -3.16
C SER A 116 15.17 -8.86 -3.94
N GLU A 117 15.79 -8.52 -5.07
CA GLU A 117 15.34 -7.43 -5.95
C GLU A 117 13.86 -7.59 -6.34
N VAL A 118 13.41 -8.83 -6.56
CA VAL A 118 12.03 -9.15 -6.92
C VAL A 118 11.06 -8.76 -5.79
N VAL A 119 11.38 -9.07 -4.53
CA VAL A 119 10.53 -8.73 -3.38
C VAL A 119 10.53 -7.23 -3.15
N TRP A 120 11.68 -6.56 -3.25
CA TRP A 120 11.77 -5.11 -3.17
C TRP A 120 10.93 -4.40 -4.21
N ARG A 121 11.03 -4.84 -5.48
CA ARG A 121 10.25 -4.28 -6.57
C ARG A 121 8.75 -4.54 -6.39
N LEU A 122 8.37 -5.71 -5.87
CA LEU A 122 6.99 -6.01 -5.52
C LEU A 122 6.48 -5.03 -4.46
N LYS A 123 7.16 -4.90 -3.32
CA LYS A 123 6.80 -3.95 -2.25
C LYS A 123 6.65 -2.53 -2.79
N ALA A 124 7.63 -2.06 -3.58
CA ALA A 124 7.60 -0.73 -4.17
C ALA A 124 6.38 -0.51 -5.07
N HIS A 125 6.03 -1.49 -5.91
CA HIS A 125 4.84 -1.39 -6.76
C HIS A 125 3.55 -1.38 -5.97
N LEU A 126 3.43 -2.23 -4.94
CA LEU A 126 2.26 -2.26 -4.06
C LEU A 126 2.05 -0.92 -3.36
N LEU A 127 3.12 -0.36 -2.80
CA LEU A 127 3.11 0.93 -2.12
C LEU A 127 2.79 2.07 -3.09
N ALA A 128 3.32 2.03 -4.31
CA ALA A 128 3.05 3.04 -5.33
C ALA A 128 1.58 3.01 -5.77
N ASP A 129 1.01 1.82 -5.98
CA ASP A 129 -0.41 1.67 -6.33
C ASP A 129 -1.33 2.13 -5.19
N ILE A 130 -0.97 1.83 -3.92
CA ILE A 130 -1.70 2.31 -2.74
C ILE A 130 -1.62 3.85 -2.64
N ALA A 131 -0.44 4.44 -2.84
CA ALA A 131 -0.27 5.90 -2.80
C ALA A 131 -1.10 6.58 -3.89
N GLU A 132 -1.06 6.06 -5.12
CA GLU A 132 -1.84 6.58 -6.24
C GLU A 132 -3.36 6.46 -6.02
N TYR A 133 -3.81 5.39 -5.36
CA TYR A 133 -5.19 5.27 -4.91
C TYR A 133 -5.56 6.36 -3.90
N ILE A 134 -4.72 6.59 -2.88
CA ILE A 134 -4.96 7.59 -1.83
C ILE A 134 -5.01 8.99 -2.46
N ASP A 135 -4.07 9.32 -3.33
CA ASP A 135 -4.02 10.61 -4.03
C ASP A 135 -5.26 10.84 -4.91
N ALA A 136 -5.72 9.81 -5.62
CA ALA A 136 -6.86 9.91 -6.51
C ALA A 136 -8.22 9.95 -5.78
N THR A 137 -8.32 9.31 -4.62
CA THR A 137 -9.58 9.19 -3.86
C THR A 137 -9.68 10.20 -2.71
N GLY A 138 -8.56 10.75 -2.25
CA GLY A 138 -8.48 11.63 -1.09
C GLY A 138 -8.64 10.90 0.24
N GLY A 139 -8.41 9.58 0.31
CA GLY A 139 -8.52 8.81 1.55
C GLY A 139 -8.07 7.35 1.45
N CYS A 140 -8.05 6.65 2.58
CA CYS A 140 -7.47 5.30 2.71
C CYS A 140 -8.50 4.15 2.80
N PHE A 141 -9.80 4.44 2.64
CA PHE A 141 -10.85 3.43 2.73
C PHE A 141 -10.55 2.25 1.79
N PRO A 142 -10.82 0.98 2.17
CA PRO A 142 -11.59 0.51 3.34
C PRO A 142 -10.82 0.52 4.66
N TYR A 143 -9.61 1.03 4.66
CA TYR A 143 -8.78 1.13 5.84
C TYR A 143 -8.81 2.54 6.42
N ASP A 144 -8.58 2.63 7.73
CA ASP A 144 -8.21 3.91 8.36
C ASP A 144 -6.79 4.29 7.90
N CYS A 145 -6.58 5.57 7.58
CA CYS A 145 -5.25 6.08 7.24
C CYS A 145 -4.24 5.85 8.37
N ASN A 146 -4.67 5.90 9.65
CA ASN A 146 -3.80 5.55 10.77
C ASN A 146 -3.32 4.10 10.70
N ARG A 147 -4.18 3.19 10.24
CA ARG A 147 -3.82 1.78 10.06
C ARG A 147 -2.82 1.61 8.91
N VAL A 148 -2.97 2.35 7.81
CA VAL A 148 -2.00 2.34 6.70
C VAL A 148 -0.64 2.85 7.18
N LEU A 149 -0.60 4.00 7.86
CA LEU A 149 0.62 4.58 8.41
C LEU A 149 1.30 3.64 9.42
N HIS A 150 0.52 3.05 10.33
CA HIS A 150 1.05 2.08 11.29
C HIS A 150 1.66 0.87 10.59
N HIS A 151 1.02 0.35 9.53
CA HIS A 151 1.55 -0.76 8.77
C HIS A 151 2.88 -0.40 8.06
N LEU A 152 3.00 0.81 7.50
CA LEU A 152 4.26 1.31 6.92
C LEU A 152 5.37 1.41 7.97
N GLU A 153 5.04 1.86 9.17
CA GLU A 153 5.99 1.94 10.27
C GLU A 153 6.49 0.54 10.68
N LEU A 154 5.59 -0.45 10.77
CA LEU A 154 5.96 -1.84 11.03
C LEU A 154 6.86 -2.41 9.94
N LEU A 155 6.57 -2.14 8.67
CA LEU A 155 7.43 -2.56 7.55
C LEU A 155 8.84 -1.99 7.66
N HIS A 156 8.98 -0.68 7.94
CA HIS A 156 10.28 -0.05 8.11
C HIS A 156 11.05 -0.59 9.32
N ARG A 157 10.38 -0.80 10.45
CA ARG A 157 10.99 -1.40 11.64
C ARG A 157 11.49 -2.81 11.36
N ALA A 158 10.68 -3.64 10.72
CA ALA A 158 11.05 -5.00 10.39
C ALA A 158 12.23 -5.05 9.40
N GLU A 159 12.32 -4.11 8.45
CA GLU A 159 13.47 -4.00 7.54
C GLU A 159 14.75 -3.58 8.27
N ALA A 160 14.64 -2.63 9.21
CA ALA A 160 15.77 -2.21 10.04
C ALA A 160 16.27 -3.35 10.93
N GLU A 161 15.37 -4.11 11.54
CA GLU A 161 15.71 -5.28 12.37
C GLU A 161 16.43 -6.35 11.54
N ASN A 162 15.89 -6.73 10.39
CA ASN A 162 16.52 -7.74 9.52
C ASN A 162 17.92 -7.28 9.05
N ARG A 163 18.10 -5.98 8.77
CA ARG A 163 19.41 -5.41 8.44
C ARG A 163 20.39 -5.49 9.62
N ALA A 164 19.94 -5.18 10.83
CA ALA A 164 20.76 -5.26 12.04
C ALA A 164 21.21 -6.70 12.32
N ILE A 165 20.30 -7.67 12.20
CA ILE A 165 20.61 -9.11 12.34
C ILE A 165 21.64 -9.54 11.29
N THR A 166 21.42 -9.17 10.03
CA THR A 166 22.32 -9.52 8.91
C THR A 166 23.73 -8.99 9.15
N LEU A 167 23.86 -7.73 9.60
CA LEU A 167 25.16 -7.14 9.95
C LEU A 167 25.81 -7.85 11.15
N GLY A 168 25.03 -8.19 12.18
CA GLY A 168 25.52 -8.93 13.34
C GLY A 168 26.06 -10.33 13.00
N LEU A 169 25.39 -11.02 12.07
CA LEU A 169 25.82 -12.33 11.57
C LEU A 169 27.01 -12.24 10.62
N GLN A 170 27.11 -11.17 9.83
CA GLN A 170 28.23 -10.97 8.90
C GLN A 170 29.57 -10.92 9.63
N ALA A 171 29.61 -10.34 10.83
CA ALA A 171 30.81 -10.31 11.67
C ALA A 171 31.36 -11.70 12.03
N ILE A 172 30.53 -12.76 12.00
CA ILE A 172 30.96 -14.15 12.23
C ILE A 172 31.72 -14.69 11.01
N LEU A 173 31.32 -14.30 9.81
CA LEU A 173 31.93 -14.74 8.56
C LEU A 173 33.31 -14.12 8.30
N GLU A 174 33.62 -13.02 8.99
CA GLU A 174 34.91 -12.34 8.96
C GLU A 174 35.95 -13.02 9.86
N VAL A 175 35.53 -13.90 10.78
CA VAL A 175 36.43 -14.64 11.66
C VAL A 175 37.16 -15.75 10.87
N PRO A 176 38.50 -15.86 10.99
CA PRO A 176 39.27 -16.94 10.38
C PRO A 176 38.85 -18.35 10.81
N LEU A 177 38.93 -19.33 9.90
CA LEU A 177 38.51 -20.72 10.14
C LEU A 177 39.39 -21.48 11.14
N ASP A 178 40.59 -21.00 11.48
CA ASP A 178 41.46 -21.59 12.50
C ASP A 178 40.95 -21.31 13.93
N ARG A 179 39.93 -20.46 14.09
CA ARG A 179 39.41 -20.03 15.39
C ARG A 179 37.90 -20.21 15.45
N MET A 180 37.43 -20.76 16.55
CA MET A 180 35.99 -20.81 16.84
C MET A 180 35.49 -19.38 17.12
N PRO A 181 34.48 -18.88 16.39
CA PRO A 181 33.88 -17.58 16.70
C PRO A 181 33.18 -17.64 18.05
N ASP A 182 33.24 -16.55 18.83
CA ASP A 182 32.47 -16.44 20.08
C ASP A 182 30.98 -16.29 19.78
N LEU A 183 30.16 -17.20 20.32
CA LEU A 183 28.72 -17.31 20.09
C LEU A 183 27.88 -16.90 21.32
N SER A 184 28.51 -16.36 22.36
CA SER A 184 27.87 -16.15 23.68
C SER A 184 26.93 -14.94 23.78
N GLY A 185 26.88 -14.06 22.77
CA GLY A 185 26.15 -12.79 22.86
C GLY A 185 25.43 -12.33 21.58
N GLY A 186 24.31 -11.62 21.79
CA GLY A 186 23.55 -10.93 20.76
C GLY A 186 23.09 -11.85 19.62
N GLU A 187 23.24 -11.37 18.39
CA GLU A 187 22.84 -12.08 17.16
C GLU A 187 23.58 -13.41 16.94
N ARG A 188 24.74 -13.59 17.57
CA ARG A 188 25.56 -14.79 17.39
C ARG A 188 24.93 -16.03 18.04
N LEU A 189 24.07 -15.84 19.05
CA LEU A 189 23.31 -16.93 19.66
C LEU A 189 22.38 -17.61 18.65
N ARG A 190 21.93 -16.91 17.60
CA ARG A 190 21.04 -17.45 16.57
C ARG A 190 21.69 -18.55 15.74
N VAL A 191 23.02 -18.55 15.64
CA VAL A 191 23.78 -19.55 14.86
C VAL A 191 24.52 -20.54 15.75
N ARG A 192 24.18 -20.62 17.05
CA ARG A 192 24.77 -21.56 17.99
C ARG A 192 24.50 -23.02 17.61
N SER A 193 23.32 -23.30 17.06
CA SER A 193 22.91 -24.60 16.55
C SER A 193 21.97 -24.44 15.37
N ALA A 194 21.63 -25.54 14.69
CA ALA A 194 20.66 -25.52 13.60
C ALA A 194 19.24 -25.06 14.03
N TRP A 195 18.94 -25.10 15.33
CA TRP A 195 17.62 -24.78 15.89
C TRP A 195 17.61 -23.54 16.78
N SER A 196 18.76 -22.87 16.96
CA SER A 196 18.84 -21.70 17.84
C SER A 196 18.17 -20.46 17.26
N ASP A 197 18.02 -20.34 15.94
CA ASP A 197 17.28 -19.22 15.34
C ASP A 197 15.77 -19.50 15.27
N GLY A 198 15.01 -18.59 15.88
CA GLY A 198 13.55 -18.59 15.81
C GLY A 198 13.00 -18.12 14.46
N PHE A 199 13.79 -17.36 13.67
CA PHE A 199 13.37 -16.70 12.44
C PHE A 199 12.12 -15.81 12.59
N GLY A 200 11.87 -15.28 13.80
CA GLY A 200 10.71 -14.42 14.07
C GLY A 200 10.66 -13.22 13.12
N ASP A 201 11.79 -12.57 12.91
CA ASP A 201 11.97 -11.47 11.96
C ASP A 201 11.50 -11.81 10.53
N THR A 202 11.79 -13.02 10.06
CA THR A 202 11.39 -13.47 8.72
C THR A 202 9.89 -13.76 8.69
N HIS A 203 9.33 -14.35 9.75
CA HIS A 203 7.87 -14.58 9.85
C HIS A 203 7.09 -13.27 9.90
N ASP A 204 7.57 -12.29 10.68
CA ASP A 204 6.93 -10.98 10.82
C ASP A 204 6.94 -10.23 9.49
N GLN A 205 8.07 -10.24 8.76
CA GLN A 205 8.13 -9.64 7.42
C GLN A 205 7.20 -10.33 6.41
N LEU A 206 7.05 -11.66 6.47
CA LEU A 206 6.09 -12.38 5.63
C LEU A 206 4.65 -12.02 5.96
N TRP A 207 4.32 -11.92 7.25
CA TRP A 207 3.02 -11.48 7.72
C TRP A 207 2.69 -10.08 7.20
N LEU A 208 3.62 -9.14 7.36
CA LEU A 208 3.46 -7.76 6.89
C LEU A 208 3.31 -7.69 5.37
N LEU A 209 4.08 -8.48 4.61
CA LEU A 209 3.91 -8.56 3.15
C LEU A 209 2.52 -9.08 2.75
N GLY A 210 1.98 -10.05 3.47
CA GLY A 210 0.63 -10.56 3.28
C GLY A 210 -0.45 -9.51 3.59
N GLU A 211 -0.30 -8.76 4.68
CA GLU A 211 -1.19 -7.64 5.00
C GLU A 211 -1.14 -6.54 3.93
N LEU A 212 0.04 -6.18 3.44
CA LEU A 212 0.22 -5.21 2.36
C LEU A 212 -0.47 -5.68 1.08
N GLN A 213 -0.34 -6.96 0.73
CA GLN A 213 -1.04 -7.56 -0.42
C GLN A 213 -2.55 -7.51 -0.24
N GLY A 214 -3.06 -7.81 0.95
CA GLY A 214 -4.48 -7.71 1.25
C GLY A 214 -5.00 -6.27 1.14
N MET A 215 -4.22 -5.30 1.63
CA MET A 215 -4.54 -3.88 1.54
C MET A 215 -4.59 -3.40 0.09
N HIS A 216 -3.55 -3.70 -0.69
CA HIS A 216 -3.47 -3.41 -2.11
C HIS A 216 -4.67 -4.00 -2.86
N ALA A 217 -4.97 -5.28 -2.68
CA ALA A 217 -6.06 -5.94 -3.39
C ALA A 217 -7.42 -5.27 -3.12
N ARG A 218 -7.72 -4.93 -1.86
CA ARG A 218 -8.98 -4.26 -1.51
C ARG A 218 -9.06 -2.84 -2.04
N MET A 219 -7.97 -2.07 -1.99
CA MET A 219 -7.93 -0.72 -2.54
C MET A 219 -8.06 -0.73 -4.06
N MET A 220 -7.41 -1.66 -4.76
CA MET A 220 -7.52 -1.79 -6.22
C MET A 220 -8.92 -2.23 -6.68
N LEU A 221 -9.64 -3.03 -5.88
CA LEU A 221 -11.04 -3.36 -6.14
C LEU A 221 -11.96 -2.13 -6.02
N GLU A 222 -11.68 -1.25 -5.06
CA GLU A 222 -12.46 -0.03 -4.81
C GLU A 222 -12.08 1.14 -5.74
N TYR A 223 -10.89 1.10 -6.33
CA TYR A 223 -10.31 2.17 -7.13
C TYR A 223 -11.21 2.70 -8.26
N PRO A 224 -11.79 1.86 -9.16
CA PRO A 224 -12.59 2.35 -10.26
C PRO A 224 -13.87 3.07 -9.82
N HIS A 225 -14.44 2.66 -8.70
CA HIS A 225 -15.67 3.25 -8.17
C HIS A 225 -15.42 4.60 -7.49
N ARG A 226 -14.26 4.75 -6.85
CA ARG A 226 -13.97 5.91 -5.99
C ARG A 226 -13.21 7.01 -6.70
N ALA A 227 -12.22 6.65 -7.51
CA ALA A 227 -11.41 7.64 -8.22
C ALA A 227 -12.24 8.42 -9.27
N ALA A 228 -13.32 7.84 -9.77
CA ALA A 228 -14.25 8.53 -10.66
C ALA A 228 -15.16 9.54 -9.94
N ALA A 229 -15.42 9.36 -8.64
CA ALA A 229 -16.26 10.25 -7.84
C ALA A 229 -15.71 10.49 -6.42
N PRO A 230 -14.53 11.14 -6.28
CA PRO A 230 -13.93 11.42 -4.97
C PRO A 230 -14.77 12.40 -4.13
N TRP A 231 -15.65 13.17 -4.77
CA TRP A 231 -16.62 14.04 -4.11
C TRP A 231 -17.79 13.24 -3.50
N LEU A 232 -18.14 12.08 -4.05
CA LEU A 232 -19.30 11.30 -3.60
C LEU A 232 -19.05 10.72 -2.22
N ALA A 233 -17.82 10.31 -1.91
CA ALA A 233 -17.41 9.96 -0.55
C ALA A 233 -17.58 11.14 0.42
N ARG A 234 -17.14 12.34 0.05
CA ARG A 234 -17.32 13.57 0.84
C ARG A 234 -18.79 13.94 1.05
N VAL A 235 -19.65 13.68 0.07
CA VAL A 235 -21.09 13.96 0.17
C VAL A 235 -21.82 12.92 1.02
N LEU A 236 -21.49 11.64 0.88
CA LEU A 236 -22.19 10.54 1.57
C LEU A 236 -21.72 10.30 3.00
N HIS A 237 -20.44 10.52 3.28
CA HIS A 237 -19.84 10.30 4.61
C HIS A 237 -19.54 11.60 5.35
N GLY A 238 -19.96 12.74 4.78
CA GLY A 238 -19.47 14.06 5.19
C GLY A 238 -18.00 14.22 4.82
N ASP A 239 -17.46 15.44 4.96
CA ASP A 239 -16.02 15.56 5.17
C ASP A 239 -15.76 14.74 6.43
N ALA A 240 -15.27 13.49 6.27
CA ALA A 240 -14.57 12.84 7.34
C ALA A 240 -13.49 13.85 7.70
N LEU A 241 -13.69 14.54 8.83
CA LEU A 241 -12.72 15.41 9.44
C LEU A 241 -11.37 14.75 9.18
N GLU A 242 -10.47 15.49 8.53
CA GLU A 242 -9.05 15.16 8.54
C GLU A 242 -8.77 14.56 9.92
N PRO A 243 -8.22 13.33 10.02
CA PRO A 243 -7.89 12.81 11.34
C PRO A 243 -7.09 13.93 12.01
N PRO A 244 -7.50 14.44 13.19
CA PRO A 244 -6.75 15.50 13.81
C PRO A 244 -5.32 15.00 13.87
N LEU A 245 -4.43 15.73 13.20
CA LEU A 245 -2.99 15.59 13.38
C LEU A 245 -2.75 15.91 14.86
N LEU A 246 -2.93 14.88 15.70
CA LEU A 246 -2.55 14.90 17.09
C LEU A 246 -1.02 14.76 17.05
N TRP A 247 -0.38 15.92 17.11
CA TRP A 247 1.00 16.08 17.54
C TRP A 247 1.21 15.43 18.90
#